data_AF-A0A1T4PA20-F1
#
_entry.id   AF-A0A1T4PA20-F1
#
_cell.length_a   1.000
_cell.length_b   1.000
_cell.length_c   1.000
_cell.angle_alpha   90.00
_cell.angle_beta   90.00
_cell.angle_gamma   90.00
#
_symmetry.space_group_name_H-M   'P 1'
#
loop_
_entity.id
_entity.type
_entity.pdbx_description
1 polymer ?
#
loop_
_entity_poly.entity_id
_entity_poly.type
_entity_poly.pdbx_seq_one_letter_code
_entity_poly.pdbx_strand_id
1 'polypeptide(L)'
;MDSIQSELRRPVPLSLAVAAVVGWIVVIIMAFTNSSTKAEYEARISSLQRSRAEMQAELDQFHAASADLGALRAQIQEAQATLNDLRPQRETAIADLKNVQAQLAARRKDLDAVQKQFAAAQPELERLTADLTRAQAEFDSTRKNVDASQKELADVSARLTDARQQEAQTRSAVAELSKDAENLTAQVAEAQKKQSEAEAAKAKIDDQTATAQRQLQAIQQNQTEARRQMAALDQQRQQVEKALADLKAQQQDLTNSQQAAQAKLADMTKQVDTLTQRSSDLTNQLNTAEANLKAAQQAEKETNERLAAIRPQVTSLTSQQTDLQAAISQLEDQRSQLTSDIAAAETHRTELQTGIAKLADTLATRTDELATVEKRLADATQKAAAESQAQSAPPAAAPASAAAPQPAATSAAESGGQGTSQNGGANQPGAGEPSAKPADAAPTDDAKGQPAQIVMQPGTYRADTTQLVVRDDGSFALTDSAQGTATATGTWLVKDGTLTLTDVKGSMDAETFPMTCKVDGGENGAFRLLAAEGQQCSMLAGKTFSVAQ
;
A
#
# COMPACT_ATOMS: atom_id res chain seq x y z
N MET A 1 94.45 144.13 200.62
CA MET A 1 93.37 143.44 199.89
C MET A 1 93.53 141.94 200.17
N ASP A 2 93.20 141.45 201.37
CA ASP A 2 91.89 141.43 202.08
C ASP A 2 91.02 140.23 201.64
N SER A 3 90.30 139.51 202.51
CA SER A 3 90.29 139.49 203.99
C SER A 3 89.59 138.22 204.54
N ILE A 4 89.71 137.98 205.87
CA ILE A 4 88.94 137.13 206.83
C ILE A 4 87.66 136.38 206.30
N GLN A 5 87.33 135.11 206.63
CA GLN A 5 86.91 134.50 207.93
C GLN A 5 86.92 132.93 207.84
N SER A 6 87.31 132.12 208.84
CA SER A 6 86.58 131.62 210.06
C SER A 6 85.16 131.06 209.80
N GLU A 7 84.81 129.81 210.12
CA GLU A 7 84.49 129.21 211.45
C GLU A 7 84.16 127.68 211.30
N LEU A 8 84.02 126.78 212.31
CA LEU A 8 84.54 126.63 213.69
C LEU A 8 84.19 125.20 214.24
N ARG A 9 85.00 124.59 215.15
CA ARG A 9 84.68 123.45 216.10
C ARG A 9 84.42 122.04 215.49
N ARG A 10 84.72 120.88 216.12
CA ARG A 10 85.44 120.45 217.37
C ARG A 10 85.67 118.88 217.36
N PRO A 11 86.14 118.22 218.45
CA PRO A 11 87.52 117.95 218.93
C PRO A 11 88.06 116.52 218.58
N VAL A 12 89.34 116.07 218.71
CA VAL A 12 90.54 116.39 219.55
C VAL A 12 90.50 115.73 220.96
N PRO A 13 91.62 115.29 221.62
CA PRO A 13 93.08 115.26 221.27
C PRO A 13 93.64 113.83 221.02
N LEU A 14 94.89 113.54 220.60
CA LEU A 14 96.12 114.30 220.21
C LEU A 14 97.13 114.73 221.32
N SER A 15 98.19 113.93 221.60
CA SER A 15 99.41 114.37 222.32
C SER A 15 100.70 113.59 221.98
N LEU A 16 101.26 113.79 220.78
CA LEU A 16 102.52 113.19 220.29
C LEU A 16 103.14 114.15 219.25
N ALA A 17 104.32 114.75 219.50
CA ALA A 17 104.92 115.71 218.55
C ALA A 17 106.41 116.08 218.72
N VAL A 18 106.82 116.54 219.90
CA VAL A 18 107.82 117.65 220.00
C VAL A 18 109.22 117.34 219.46
N ALA A 19 109.71 116.09 219.57
CA ALA A 19 111.03 115.71 219.08
C ALA A 19 111.17 115.71 217.54
N ALA A 20 110.07 115.69 216.78
CA ALA A 20 110.11 115.60 215.32
C ALA A 20 110.22 116.97 214.61
N VAL A 21 109.80 118.06 215.27
CA VAL A 21 109.46 119.33 214.59
C VAL A 21 110.67 119.99 213.92
N VAL A 22 111.81 120.06 214.59
CA VAL A 22 113.00 120.78 214.06
C VAL A 22 113.60 120.05 212.84
N GLY A 23 113.57 118.72 212.81
CA GLY A 23 114.04 117.93 211.67
C GLY A 23 113.19 118.09 210.40
N TRP A 24 111.90 118.37 210.55
CA TRP A 24 110.99 118.58 209.42
C TRP A 24 111.12 119.95 208.75
N ILE A 25 111.53 120.99 209.48
CA ILE A 25 111.43 122.39 209.01
C ILE A 25 112.37 122.69 207.84
N VAL A 26 113.56 122.09 207.76
CA VAL A 26 114.52 122.38 206.67
C VAL A 26 114.15 121.66 205.36
N VAL A 27 113.48 120.50 205.44
CA VAL A 27 112.95 119.79 204.26
C VAL A 27 111.96 120.66 203.47
N ILE A 28 111.19 121.50 204.17
CA ILE A 28 110.22 122.43 203.57
C ILE A 28 110.93 123.50 202.71
N ILE A 29 112.13 123.95 203.09
CA ILE A 29 112.89 124.93 202.32
C ILE A 29 113.38 124.31 201.00
N MET A 30 113.85 123.06 201.03
CA MET A 30 114.27 122.31 199.83
C MET A 30 113.09 121.94 198.91
N ALA A 31 111.87 121.86 199.45
CA ALA A 31 110.66 121.70 198.63
C ALA A 31 110.29 123.00 197.86
N PHE A 32 110.57 124.18 198.42
CA PHE A 32 110.12 125.44 197.83
C PHE A 32 110.91 125.84 196.57
N THR A 33 112.20 125.52 196.52
CA THR A 33 113.06 125.70 195.32
C THR A 33 112.71 124.77 194.16
N ASN A 34 111.83 123.78 194.35
CA ASN A 34 111.43 122.79 193.35
C ASN A 34 110.07 123.10 192.67
N SER A 35 109.49 124.28 192.92
CA SER A 35 108.12 124.61 192.49
C SER A 35 108.03 125.40 191.17
N SER A 36 109.04 126.22 190.84
CA SER A 36 108.98 127.22 189.77
C SER A 36 109.31 126.72 188.36
N THR A 37 109.83 125.50 188.21
CA THR A 37 110.36 124.98 186.93
C THR A 37 109.37 124.17 186.09
N LYS A 38 108.15 123.89 186.57
CA LYS A 38 107.18 123.05 185.84
C LYS A 38 106.46 123.76 184.69
N ALA A 39 106.08 125.02 184.86
CA ALA A 39 105.12 125.70 183.97
C ALA A 39 105.60 125.85 182.51
N GLU A 40 106.92 125.93 182.28
CA GLU A 40 107.47 126.11 180.92
C GLU A 40 107.34 124.85 180.04
N TYR A 41 107.23 123.66 180.64
CA TYR A 41 107.15 122.40 179.90
C TYR A 41 105.78 122.17 179.25
N GLU A 42 104.69 122.57 179.91
CA GLU A 42 103.31 122.32 179.42
C GLU A 42 103.00 123.10 178.14
N ALA A 43 103.49 124.33 178.02
CA ALA A 43 103.30 125.16 176.82
C ALA A 43 103.84 124.47 175.55
N ARG A 44 105.02 123.84 175.63
CA ARG A 44 105.65 123.14 174.50
C ARG A 44 104.89 121.87 174.07
N ILE A 45 104.19 121.21 175.00
CA ILE A 45 103.38 120.02 174.67
C ILE A 45 102.19 120.42 173.77
N SER A 46 101.55 121.56 174.08
CA SER A 46 100.37 122.02 173.34
C SER A 46 100.64 122.40 171.87
N SER A 47 101.82 122.93 171.55
CA SER A 47 102.20 123.28 170.17
C SER A 47 102.53 122.04 169.34
N LEU A 48 103.25 121.08 169.91
CA LEU A 48 103.54 119.78 169.29
C LEU A 48 102.25 119.00 168.96
N GLN A 49 101.23 119.07 169.81
CA GLN A 49 99.94 118.40 169.53
C GLN A 49 99.20 118.98 168.31
N ARG A 50 99.22 120.30 168.09
CA ARG A 50 98.58 120.89 166.89
C ARG A 50 99.27 120.47 165.60
N SER A 51 100.60 120.63 165.54
CA SER A 51 101.41 120.22 164.37
C SER A 51 101.23 118.73 164.04
N ARG A 52 101.04 117.88 165.05
CA ARG A 52 100.76 116.45 164.87
C ARG A 52 99.38 116.18 164.26
N ALA A 53 98.34 116.89 164.70
CA ALA A 53 96.99 116.74 164.14
C ALA A 53 96.89 117.26 162.70
N GLU A 54 97.60 118.35 162.39
CA GLU A 54 97.63 118.99 161.08
C GLU A 54 98.27 118.07 160.02
N MET A 55 99.46 117.51 160.30
CA MET A 55 100.07 116.49 159.42
C MET A 55 99.26 115.20 159.32
N GLN A 56 98.44 114.87 160.32
CA GLN A 56 97.63 113.65 160.29
C GLN A 56 96.39 113.78 159.39
N ALA A 57 95.76 114.96 159.36
CA ALA A 57 94.70 115.26 158.40
C ALA A 57 95.21 115.31 156.94
N GLU A 58 96.42 115.84 156.71
CA GLU A 58 97.06 115.84 155.40
C GLU A 58 97.38 114.42 154.90
N LEU A 59 97.82 113.53 155.82
CA LEU A 59 98.02 112.10 155.56
C LEU A 59 96.72 111.38 155.17
N ASP A 60 95.63 111.62 155.90
CA ASP A 60 94.32 111.01 155.58
C ASP A 60 93.75 111.51 154.24
N GLN A 61 94.00 112.78 153.89
CA GLN A 61 93.66 113.32 152.57
C GLN A 61 94.50 112.68 151.45
N PHE A 62 95.79 112.44 151.68
CA PHE A 62 96.66 111.71 150.76
C PHE A 62 96.22 110.25 150.56
N HIS A 63 95.82 109.59 151.65
CA HIS A 63 95.26 108.24 151.60
C HIS A 63 93.95 108.19 150.79
N ALA A 64 93.03 109.14 151.00
CA ALA A 64 91.78 109.22 150.24
C ALA A 64 92.04 109.41 148.72
N ALA A 65 92.93 110.35 148.35
CA ALA A 65 93.31 110.55 146.96
C ALA A 65 93.98 109.30 146.35
N SER A 66 94.77 108.54 147.12
CA SER A 66 95.34 107.27 146.65
C SER A 66 94.28 106.17 146.44
N ALA A 67 93.21 106.17 147.25
CA ALA A 67 92.12 105.20 147.15
C ALA A 67 91.25 105.45 145.91
N ASP A 68 90.92 106.71 145.61
CA ASP A 68 90.22 107.11 144.37
C ASP A 68 91.04 106.77 143.12
N LEU A 69 92.35 107.01 143.13
CA LEU A 69 93.24 106.57 142.05
C LEU A 69 93.27 105.04 141.92
N GLY A 70 93.17 104.29 143.02
CA GLY A 70 93.02 102.84 143.04
C GLY A 70 91.70 102.38 142.39
N ALA A 71 90.58 103.01 142.77
CA ALA A 71 89.26 102.71 142.23
C ALA A 71 89.14 103.03 140.74
N LEU A 72 89.65 104.20 140.30
CA LEU A 72 89.67 104.58 138.90
C LEU A 72 90.58 103.65 138.07
N ARG A 73 91.72 103.22 138.63
CA ARG A 73 92.59 102.21 138.01
C ARG A 73 91.88 100.85 137.87
N ALA A 74 91.07 100.44 138.85
CA ALA A 74 90.27 99.24 138.77
C ALA A 74 89.22 99.33 137.64
N GLN A 75 88.48 100.45 137.53
CA GLN A 75 87.52 100.66 136.43
C GLN A 75 88.21 100.66 135.05
N ILE A 76 89.41 101.22 134.93
CA ILE A 76 90.18 101.18 133.68
C ILE A 76 90.58 99.74 133.33
N GLN A 77 91.01 98.93 134.31
CA GLN A 77 91.33 97.52 134.08
C GLN A 77 90.08 96.70 133.71
N GLU A 78 88.94 96.95 134.36
CA GLU A 78 87.68 96.28 134.05
C GLU A 78 87.17 96.64 132.65
N ALA A 79 87.16 97.93 132.29
CA ALA A 79 86.80 98.38 130.94
C ALA A 79 87.76 97.83 129.87
N GLN A 80 89.05 97.69 130.18
CA GLN A 80 90.02 97.03 129.29
C GLN A 80 89.77 95.51 129.17
N ALA A 81 89.36 94.84 130.25
CA ALA A 81 88.94 93.44 130.20
C ALA A 81 87.68 93.27 129.32
N THR A 82 86.67 94.12 129.50
CA THR A 82 85.45 94.15 128.67
C THR A 82 85.78 94.39 127.18
N LEU A 83 86.68 95.32 126.86
CA LEU A 83 87.13 95.56 125.48
C LEU A 83 87.93 94.38 124.90
N ASN A 84 88.72 93.69 125.73
CA ASN A 84 89.46 92.49 125.32
C ASN A 84 88.53 91.28 125.08
N ASP A 85 87.36 91.23 125.72
CA ASP A 85 86.35 90.18 125.51
C ASP A 85 85.39 90.48 124.34
N LEU A 86 84.92 91.73 124.19
CA LEU A 86 84.08 92.11 123.03
C LEU A 86 84.83 92.00 121.69
N ARG A 87 86.17 92.09 121.69
CA ARG A 87 87.00 92.01 120.50
C ARG A 87 86.88 90.66 119.77
N PRO A 88 87.14 89.49 120.40
CA PRO A 88 86.89 88.19 119.79
C PRO A 88 85.40 87.96 119.52
N GLN A 89 84.46 88.40 120.37
CA GLN A 89 83.01 88.26 120.08
C GLN A 89 82.63 88.93 118.75
N ARG A 90 83.12 90.16 118.51
CA ARG A 90 82.92 90.89 117.25
C ARG A 90 83.58 90.18 116.06
N GLU A 91 84.77 89.61 116.26
CA GLU A 91 85.50 88.91 115.20
C GLU A 91 84.82 87.58 114.82
N THR A 92 84.24 86.87 115.78
CA THR A 92 83.30 85.74 115.55
C THR A 92 82.07 86.21 114.78
N ALA A 93 81.39 87.27 115.21
CA ALA A 93 80.20 87.79 114.51
C ALA A 93 80.50 88.22 113.05
N ILE A 94 81.70 88.72 112.76
CA ILE A 94 82.17 89.02 111.39
C ILE A 94 82.41 87.73 110.59
N ALA A 95 82.91 86.66 111.22
CA ALA A 95 83.06 85.35 110.59
C ALA A 95 81.70 84.70 110.29
N ASP A 96 80.76 84.77 111.23
CA ASP A 96 79.39 84.27 111.07
C ASP A 96 78.63 85.03 109.99
N LEU A 97 78.77 86.36 109.92
CA LEU A 97 78.18 87.16 108.84
C LEU A 97 78.69 86.70 107.47
N LYS A 98 80.00 86.44 107.33
CA LYS A 98 80.60 85.91 106.10
C LYS A 98 80.10 84.49 105.77
N ASN A 99 79.93 83.65 106.80
CA ASN A 99 79.38 82.30 106.65
C ASN A 99 77.93 82.34 106.16
N VAL A 100 77.07 83.16 106.79
CA VAL A 100 75.68 83.37 106.36
C VAL A 100 75.60 83.98 104.95
N GLN A 101 76.48 84.92 104.60
CA GLN A 101 76.58 85.45 103.23
C GLN A 101 76.98 84.36 102.21
N ALA A 102 77.92 83.49 102.55
CA ALA A 102 78.30 82.35 101.71
C ALA A 102 77.16 81.32 101.57
N GLN A 103 76.43 81.02 102.65
CA GLN A 103 75.25 80.15 102.62
C GLN A 103 74.10 80.76 101.79
N LEU A 104 73.86 82.06 101.88
CA LEU A 104 72.89 82.76 101.02
C LEU A 104 73.32 82.75 99.54
N ALA A 105 74.60 82.90 99.25
CA ALA A 105 75.13 82.79 97.89
C ALA A 105 75.02 81.35 97.35
N ALA A 106 75.24 80.33 98.18
CA ALA A 106 75.00 78.93 97.85
C ALA A 106 73.51 78.66 97.59
N ARG A 107 72.62 79.04 98.51
CA ARG A 107 71.16 78.90 98.35
C ARG A 107 70.60 79.59 97.11
N ARG A 108 71.18 80.73 96.69
CA ARG A 108 70.82 81.37 95.41
C ARG A 108 71.24 80.54 94.19
N LYS A 109 72.38 79.85 94.23
CA LYS A 109 72.80 78.90 93.19
C LYS A 109 71.94 77.63 93.21
N ASP A 110 71.60 77.10 94.39
CA ASP A 110 70.66 75.98 94.53
C ASP A 110 69.31 76.31 93.87
N LEU A 111 68.76 77.50 94.17
CA LEU A 111 67.50 77.97 93.59
C LEU A 111 67.58 78.17 92.07
N ASP A 112 68.65 78.78 91.55
CA ASP A 112 68.88 78.91 90.10
C ASP A 112 69.01 77.55 89.39
N ALA A 113 69.68 76.57 90.01
CA ALA A 113 69.77 75.21 89.50
C ALA A 113 68.40 74.50 89.49
N VAL A 114 67.62 74.60 90.58
CA VAL A 114 66.26 74.05 90.66
C VAL A 114 65.32 74.74 89.67
N GLN A 115 65.40 76.07 89.51
CA GLN A 115 64.63 76.83 88.53
C GLN A 115 64.91 76.35 87.11
N LYS A 116 66.19 76.08 86.78
CA LYS A 116 66.61 75.51 85.49
C LYS A 116 66.16 74.07 85.30
N GLN A 117 66.17 73.24 86.35
CA GLN A 117 65.63 71.88 86.29
C GLN A 117 64.11 71.89 86.03
N PHE A 118 63.34 72.76 86.70
CA PHE A 118 61.91 72.94 86.40
C PHE A 118 61.67 73.43 84.96
N ALA A 119 62.43 74.43 84.50
CA ALA A 119 62.32 74.95 83.14
C ALA A 119 62.71 73.93 82.05
N ALA A 120 63.59 72.97 82.36
CA ALA A 120 63.95 71.87 81.47
C ALA A 120 62.94 70.71 81.51
N ALA A 121 62.38 70.40 82.69
CA ALA A 121 61.39 69.34 82.86
C ALA A 121 60.01 69.71 82.29
N GLN A 122 59.66 71.01 82.24
CA GLN A 122 58.40 71.47 81.67
C GLN A 122 58.16 71.01 80.20
N PRO A 123 59.06 71.31 79.23
CA PRO A 123 58.88 70.84 77.86
C PRO A 123 58.99 69.31 77.72
N GLU A 124 59.69 68.62 78.64
CA GLU A 124 59.72 67.15 78.68
C GLU A 124 58.35 66.58 79.09
N LEU A 125 57.67 67.22 80.04
CA LEU A 125 56.32 66.86 80.47
C LEU A 125 55.27 67.14 79.38
N GLU A 126 55.40 68.27 78.68
CA GLU A 126 54.58 68.61 77.51
C GLU A 126 54.79 67.58 76.38
N ARG A 127 56.04 67.19 76.11
CA ARG A 127 56.38 66.15 75.13
C ARG A 127 55.82 64.77 75.52
N LEU A 128 55.97 64.35 76.77
CA LEU A 128 55.40 63.10 77.29
C LEU A 128 53.88 63.07 77.17
N THR A 129 53.22 64.21 77.41
CA THR A 129 51.77 64.35 77.23
C THR A 129 51.38 64.19 75.76
N ALA A 130 52.11 64.83 74.83
CA ALA A 130 51.87 64.70 73.40
C ALA A 130 52.15 63.28 72.86
N ASP A 131 53.20 62.61 73.36
CA ASP A 131 53.52 61.22 73.00
C ASP A 131 52.46 60.25 73.54
N LEU A 132 51.94 60.45 74.76
CA LEU A 132 50.82 59.68 75.30
C LEU A 132 49.54 59.88 74.48
N THR A 133 49.20 61.12 74.10
CA THR A 133 48.05 61.41 73.23
C THR A 133 48.19 60.73 71.86
N ARG A 134 49.40 60.70 71.29
CA ARG A 134 49.67 59.98 70.04
C ARG A 134 49.49 58.47 70.19
N ALA A 135 50.07 57.89 71.24
CA ALA A 135 49.93 56.46 71.54
C ALA A 135 48.47 56.04 71.76
N GLN A 136 47.65 56.89 72.40
CA GLN A 136 46.21 56.66 72.54
C GLN A 136 45.48 56.66 71.19
N ALA A 137 45.78 57.62 70.30
CA ALA A 137 45.23 57.66 68.95
C ALA A 137 45.67 56.47 68.08
N GLU A 138 46.92 56.01 68.23
CA GLU A 138 47.46 54.82 67.58
C GLU A 138 46.77 53.53 68.09
N PHE A 139 46.49 53.43 69.40
CA PHE A 139 45.70 52.34 69.98
C PHE A 139 44.26 52.33 69.47
N ASP A 140 43.57 53.48 69.43
CA ASP A 140 42.20 53.57 68.90
C ASP A 140 42.14 53.27 67.39
N SER A 141 43.15 53.66 66.63
CA SER A 141 43.29 53.31 65.21
C SER A 141 43.49 51.80 65.03
N THR A 142 44.43 51.21 65.80
CA THR A 142 44.72 49.77 65.78
C THR A 142 43.49 48.95 66.18
N ARG A 143 42.75 49.40 67.19
CA ARG A 143 41.49 48.77 67.62
C ARG A 143 40.44 48.79 66.51
N LYS A 144 40.22 49.94 65.84
CA LYS A 144 39.29 50.04 64.70
C LYS A 144 39.69 49.11 63.55
N ASN A 145 40.99 48.94 63.30
CA ASN A 145 41.48 48.00 62.28
C ASN A 145 41.22 46.54 62.68
N VAL A 146 41.42 46.17 63.95
CA VAL A 146 41.05 44.84 64.46
C VAL A 146 39.54 44.60 64.38
N ASP A 147 38.71 45.57 64.77
CA ASP A 147 37.25 45.52 64.67
C ASP A 147 36.75 45.45 63.20
N ALA A 148 37.54 45.96 62.25
CA ALA A 148 37.29 45.85 60.81
C ALA A 148 37.68 44.46 60.28
N SER A 149 38.90 43.99 60.53
CA SER A 149 39.35 42.67 60.07
C SER A 149 38.56 41.52 60.69
N GLN A 150 38.01 41.67 61.91
CA GLN A 150 37.05 40.69 62.46
C GLN A 150 35.74 40.63 61.66
N LYS A 151 35.25 41.77 61.14
CA LYS A 151 34.06 41.81 60.26
C LYS A 151 34.35 41.24 58.88
N GLU A 152 35.53 41.52 58.32
CA GLU A 152 35.98 40.92 57.06
C GLU A 152 36.11 39.39 57.18
N LEU A 153 36.71 38.89 58.28
CA LEU A 153 36.77 37.46 58.56
C LEU A 153 35.38 36.83 58.73
N ALA A 154 34.46 37.53 59.40
CA ALA A 154 33.06 37.07 59.53
C ALA A 154 32.37 36.99 58.16
N ASP A 155 32.45 38.04 57.34
CA ASP A 155 31.86 38.09 55.99
C ASP A 155 32.47 37.03 55.06
N VAL A 156 33.79 36.86 55.07
CA VAL A 156 34.47 35.78 54.33
C VAL A 156 34.04 34.40 54.82
N SER A 157 33.83 34.20 56.13
CA SER A 157 33.35 32.92 56.67
C SER A 157 31.89 32.63 56.27
N ALA A 158 31.04 33.64 56.16
CA ALA A 158 29.68 33.52 55.65
C ALA A 158 29.70 33.16 54.15
N ARG A 159 30.43 33.93 53.32
CA ARG A 159 30.60 33.65 51.88
C ARG A 159 31.17 32.24 51.61
N LEU A 160 32.11 31.78 52.43
CA LEU A 160 32.68 30.42 52.31
C LEU A 160 31.66 29.33 52.70
N THR A 161 30.72 29.64 53.59
CA THR A 161 29.63 28.74 53.96
C THR A 161 28.59 28.66 52.83
N ASP A 162 28.16 29.82 52.31
CA ASP A 162 27.25 29.90 51.16
C ASP A 162 27.84 29.22 49.92
N ALA A 163 29.12 29.46 49.61
CA ALA A 163 29.81 28.84 48.48
C ALA A 163 29.88 27.31 48.60
N ARG A 164 30.13 26.77 49.81
CA ARG A 164 30.07 25.32 50.06
C ARG A 164 28.66 24.75 49.93
N GLN A 165 27.63 25.51 50.33
CA GLN A 165 26.24 25.09 50.17
C GLN A 165 25.80 25.12 48.70
N GLN A 166 26.24 26.11 47.93
CA GLN A 166 26.08 26.14 46.47
C GLN A 166 26.83 24.98 45.80
N GLU A 167 28.07 24.68 46.21
CA GLU A 167 28.82 23.53 45.69
C GLU A 167 28.09 22.20 45.96
N ALA A 168 27.56 22.01 47.17
CA ALA A 168 26.78 20.83 47.53
C ALA A 168 25.49 20.71 46.70
N GLN A 169 24.78 21.82 46.48
CA GLN A 169 23.61 21.89 45.59
C GLN A 169 23.98 21.56 44.14
N THR A 170 25.08 22.11 43.61
CA THR A 170 25.57 21.83 42.25
C THR A 170 25.97 20.36 42.09
N ARG A 171 26.69 19.78 43.07
CA ARG A 171 27.02 18.35 43.08
C ARG A 171 25.75 17.47 43.08
N SER A 172 24.72 17.85 43.83
CA SER A 172 23.43 17.14 43.84
C SER A 172 22.69 17.26 42.50
N ALA A 173 22.71 18.44 41.87
CA ALA A 173 22.09 18.65 40.55
C ALA A 173 22.81 17.87 39.45
N VAL A 174 24.15 17.81 39.47
CA VAL A 174 24.96 17.00 38.54
C VAL A 174 24.67 15.50 38.73
N ALA A 175 24.52 15.03 39.97
CA ALA A 175 24.17 13.64 40.24
C ALA A 175 22.79 13.25 39.68
N GLU A 176 21.77 14.09 39.89
CA GLU A 176 20.42 13.81 39.38
C GLU A 176 20.37 13.93 37.85
N LEU A 177 21.04 14.92 37.24
CA LEU A 177 21.18 15.03 35.78
C LEU A 177 21.91 13.83 35.15
N SER A 178 22.88 13.23 35.85
CA SER A 178 23.58 12.03 35.37
C SER A 178 22.63 10.83 35.33
N LYS A 179 21.84 10.65 36.39
CA LYS A 179 20.80 9.63 36.52
C LYS A 179 19.65 9.82 35.52
N ASP A 180 19.26 11.07 35.24
CA ASP A 180 18.31 11.39 34.18
C ASP A 180 18.88 11.04 32.79
N ALA A 181 20.17 11.30 32.54
CA ALA A 181 20.82 10.92 31.28
C ALA A 181 20.92 9.38 31.11
N GLU A 182 21.22 8.63 32.18
CA GLU A 182 21.16 7.16 32.19
C GLU A 182 19.74 6.64 31.88
N ASN A 183 18.73 7.21 32.53
CA ASN A 183 17.32 6.87 32.33
C ASN A 183 16.85 7.19 30.89
N LEU A 184 17.21 8.36 30.36
CA LEU A 184 16.88 8.76 28.99
C LEU A 184 17.58 7.85 27.97
N THR A 185 18.82 7.43 28.24
CA THR A 185 19.56 6.47 27.40
C THR A 185 18.88 5.10 27.38
N ALA A 186 18.41 4.61 28.54
CA ALA A 186 17.64 3.37 28.63
C ALA A 186 16.30 3.47 27.88
N GLN A 187 15.59 4.60 27.97
CA GLN A 187 14.35 4.85 27.23
C GLN A 187 14.58 4.90 25.71
N VAL A 188 15.69 5.49 25.23
CA VAL A 188 16.06 5.49 23.81
C VAL A 188 16.36 4.07 23.31
N ALA A 189 17.09 3.27 24.07
CA ALA A 189 17.36 1.87 23.70
C ALA A 189 16.08 1.02 23.63
N GLU A 190 15.17 1.18 24.59
CA GLU A 190 13.86 0.51 24.60
C GLU A 190 12.95 1.00 23.45
N ALA A 191 13.02 2.28 23.07
CA ALA A 191 12.31 2.81 21.92
C ALA A 191 12.85 2.26 20.59
N GLN A 192 14.18 2.19 20.42
CA GLN A 192 14.83 1.58 19.26
C GLN A 192 14.49 0.08 19.12
N LYS A 193 14.45 -0.65 20.23
CA LYS A 193 14.00 -2.05 20.29
C LYS A 193 12.54 -2.18 19.84
N LYS A 194 11.63 -1.34 20.35
CA LYS A 194 10.22 -1.31 19.91
C LYS A 194 10.05 -0.93 18.44
N GLN A 195 10.90 -0.05 17.90
CA GLN A 195 10.90 0.27 16.47
C GLN A 195 11.28 -0.95 15.63
N SER A 196 12.36 -1.67 15.95
CA SER A 196 12.77 -2.85 15.19
C SER A 196 11.77 -4.01 15.30
N GLU A 197 11.12 -4.17 16.47
CA GLU A 197 10.00 -5.10 16.65
C GLU A 197 8.77 -4.71 15.78
N ALA A 198 8.46 -3.42 15.66
CA ALA A 198 7.37 -2.93 14.81
C ALA A 198 7.68 -3.05 13.30
N GLU A 199 8.92 -2.80 12.88
CA GLU A 199 9.36 -2.99 11.49
C GLU A 199 9.33 -4.48 11.09
N ALA A 200 9.78 -5.38 11.97
CA ALA A 200 9.67 -6.82 11.77
C ALA A 200 8.21 -7.30 11.73
N ALA A 201 7.34 -6.75 12.58
CA ALA A 201 5.90 -7.03 12.55
C ALA A 201 5.25 -6.55 11.25
N LYS A 202 5.63 -5.37 10.74
CA LYS A 202 5.17 -4.85 9.44
C LYS A 202 5.59 -5.76 8.30
N ALA A 203 6.86 -6.14 8.21
CA ALA A 203 7.36 -7.03 7.15
C ALA A 203 6.60 -8.37 7.10
N LYS A 204 6.19 -8.90 8.27
CA LYS A 204 5.34 -10.09 8.36
C LYS A 204 3.91 -9.85 7.85
N ILE A 205 3.31 -8.69 8.10
CA ILE A 205 2.00 -8.31 7.57
C ILE A 205 2.07 -8.14 6.04
N ASP A 206 3.17 -7.58 5.52
CA ASP A 206 3.38 -7.41 4.08
C ASP A 206 3.48 -8.78 3.36
N ASP A 207 4.24 -9.76 3.90
CA ASP A 207 4.27 -11.14 3.37
C ASP A 207 2.93 -11.88 3.51
N GLN A 208 2.22 -11.73 4.64
CA GLN A 208 0.87 -12.27 4.79
C GLN A 208 -0.10 -11.69 3.76
N THR A 209 0.03 -10.40 3.44
CA THR A 209 -0.78 -9.72 2.42
C THR A 209 -0.44 -10.24 1.01
N ALA A 210 0.85 -10.33 0.66
CA ALA A 210 1.28 -10.91 -0.62
C ALA A 210 0.89 -12.39 -0.77
N THR A 211 0.80 -13.13 0.34
CA THR A 211 0.31 -14.52 0.38
C THR A 211 -1.21 -14.59 0.19
N ALA A 212 -1.98 -13.74 0.87
CA ALA A 212 -3.43 -13.65 0.71
C ALA A 212 -3.83 -13.21 -0.72
N GLN A 213 -3.09 -12.30 -1.34
CA GLN A 213 -3.29 -11.89 -2.74
C GLN A 213 -3.05 -13.05 -3.71
N ARG A 214 -1.98 -13.83 -3.53
CA ARG A 214 -1.72 -15.04 -4.33
C ARG A 214 -2.82 -16.09 -4.15
N GLN A 215 -3.31 -16.29 -2.94
CA GLN A 215 -4.45 -17.19 -2.67
C GLN A 215 -5.74 -16.70 -3.37
N LEU A 216 -6.03 -15.40 -3.34
CA LEU A 216 -7.20 -14.82 -4.01
C LEU A 216 -7.14 -15.02 -5.53
N GLN A 217 -5.97 -14.81 -6.15
CA GLN A 217 -5.75 -15.07 -7.57
C GLN A 217 -5.94 -16.55 -7.92
N ALA A 218 -5.39 -17.47 -7.12
CA ALA A 218 -5.60 -18.90 -7.30
C ALA A 218 -7.08 -19.32 -7.17
N ILE A 219 -7.82 -18.74 -6.22
CA ILE A 219 -9.26 -18.97 -6.07
C ILE A 219 -10.04 -18.43 -7.28
N GLN A 220 -9.69 -17.26 -7.82
CA GLN A 220 -10.31 -16.70 -9.03
C GLN A 220 -10.04 -17.56 -10.28
N GLN A 221 -8.82 -18.09 -10.42
CA GLN A 221 -8.47 -19.04 -11.49
C GLN A 221 -9.29 -20.34 -11.35
N ASN A 222 -9.32 -20.94 -10.15
CA ASN A 222 -10.12 -22.13 -9.87
C ASN A 222 -11.63 -21.91 -10.09
N GLN A 223 -12.17 -20.74 -9.75
CA GLN A 223 -13.57 -20.39 -10.03
C GLN A 223 -13.83 -20.26 -11.54
N THR A 224 -12.89 -19.69 -12.29
CA THR A 224 -12.98 -19.57 -13.76
C THR A 224 -12.97 -20.94 -14.42
N GLU A 225 -12.10 -21.83 -13.95
CA GLU A 225 -11.98 -23.18 -14.47
C GLU A 225 -13.19 -24.06 -14.10
N ALA A 226 -13.69 -23.99 -12.86
CA ALA A 226 -14.94 -24.64 -12.47
C ALA A 226 -16.14 -24.17 -13.31
N ARG A 227 -16.21 -22.88 -13.69
CA ARG A 227 -17.25 -22.37 -14.59
C ARG A 227 -17.13 -22.95 -16.01
N ARG A 228 -15.92 -23.14 -16.53
CA ARG A 228 -15.70 -23.82 -17.83
C ARG A 228 -16.12 -25.29 -17.78
N GLN A 229 -15.78 -25.99 -16.71
CA GLN A 229 -16.15 -27.40 -16.52
C GLN A 229 -17.67 -27.57 -16.41
N MET A 230 -18.37 -26.69 -15.68
CA MET A 230 -19.84 -26.65 -15.66
C MET A 230 -20.42 -26.42 -17.06
N ALA A 231 -19.92 -25.45 -17.82
CA ALA A 231 -20.40 -25.17 -19.18
C ALA A 231 -20.15 -26.36 -20.14
N ALA A 232 -19.02 -27.04 -20.02
CA ALA A 232 -18.72 -28.25 -20.79
C ALA A 232 -19.64 -29.42 -20.42
N LEU A 233 -19.97 -29.59 -19.14
CA LEU A 233 -20.94 -30.60 -18.67
C LEU A 233 -22.37 -30.29 -19.13
N ASP A 234 -22.80 -29.02 -19.13
CA ASP A 234 -24.08 -28.61 -19.71
C ASP A 234 -24.13 -28.90 -21.22
N GLN A 235 -23.07 -28.61 -21.96
CA GLN A 235 -22.97 -28.93 -23.39
C GLN A 235 -22.99 -30.45 -23.63
N GLN A 236 -22.28 -31.24 -22.81
CA GLN A 236 -22.31 -32.70 -22.87
C GLN A 236 -23.72 -33.24 -22.56
N ARG A 237 -24.44 -32.67 -21.58
CA ARG A 237 -25.80 -33.07 -21.26
C ARG A 237 -26.75 -32.81 -22.45
N GLN A 238 -26.66 -31.64 -23.10
CA GLN A 238 -27.43 -31.34 -24.31
C GLN A 238 -27.13 -32.30 -25.47
N GLN A 239 -25.86 -32.71 -25.64
CA GLN A 239 -25.50 -33.72 -26.65
C GLN A 239 -26.12 -35.10 -26.33
N VAL A 240 -26.14 -35.51 -25.06
CA VAL A 240 -26.77 -36.76 -24.62
C VAL A 240 -28.29 -36.70 -24.73
N GLU A 241 -28.92 -35.59 -24.35
CA GLU A 241 -30.36 -35.32 -24.52
C GLU A 241 -30.77 -35.43 -25.99
N LYS A 242 -29.98 -34.83 -26.91
CA LYS A 242 -30.21 -34.96 -28.36
C LYS A 242 -30.01 -36.39 -28.84
N ALA A 243 -28.91 -37.06 -28.48
CA ALA A 243 -28.64 -38.42 -28.91
C ALA A 243 -29.73 -39.41 -28.44
N LEU A 244 -30.33 -39.17 -27.27
CA LEU A 244 -31.46 -39.94 -26.75
C LEU A 244 -32.74 -39.69 -27.59
N ALA A 245 -33.00 -38.45 -28.01
CA ALA A 245 -34.09 -38.13 -28.92
C ALA A 245 -33.90 -38.76 -30.31
N ASP A 246 -32.70 -38.66 -30.88
CA ASP A 246 -32.33 -39.25 -32.17
C ASP A 246 -32.47 -40.79 -32.14
N LEU A 247 -31.99 -41.44 -31.06
CA LEU A 247 -32.14 -42.90 -30.84
C LEU A 247 -33.61 -43.32 -30.67
N LYS A 248 -34.44 -42.48 -30.03
CA LYS A 248 -35.88 -42.73 -29.88
C LYS A 248 -36.62 -42.62 -31.22
N ALA A 249 -36.24 -41.67 -32.08
CA ALA A 249 -36.74 -41.60 -33.45
C ALA A 249 -36.34 -42.86 -34.24
N GLN A 250 -35.07 -43.28 -34.16
CA GLN A 250 -34.58 -44.51 -34.80
C GLN A 250 -35.34 -45.76 -34.31
N GLN A 251 -35.69 -45.86 -33.02
CA GLN A 251 -36.50 -46.96 -32.49
C GLN A 251 -37.91 -46.96 -33.08
N GLN A 252 -38.53 -45.78 -33.25
CA GLN A 252 -39.84 -45.67 -33.89
C GLN A 252 -39.77 -46.08 -35.37
N ASP A 253 -38.74 -45.66 -36.10
CA ASP A 253 -38.56 -46.04 -37.51
C ASP A 253 -38.26 -47.54 -37.68
N LEU A 254 -37.50 -48.15 -36.77
CA LEU A 254 -37.33 -49.61 -36.73
C LEU A 254 -38.65 -50.33 -36.48
N THR A 255 -39.51 -49.80 -35.60
CA THR A 255 -40.84 -50.35 -35.31
C THR A 255 -41.77 -50.22 -36.52
N ASN A 256 -41.78 -49.07 -37.18
CA ASN A 256 -42.53 -48.81 -38.41
C ASN A 256 -42.06 -49.76 -39.54
N SER A 257 -40.75 -49.93 -39.69
CA SER A 257 -40.13 -50.84 -40.66
C SER A 257 -40.45 -52.31 -40.37
N GLN A 258 -40.46 -52.72 -39.10
CA GLN A 258 -40.87 -54.06 -38.68
C GLN A 258 -42.35 -54.34 -39.03
N GLN A 259 -43.24 -53.38 -38.79
CA GLN A 259 -44.65 -53.49 -39.17
C GLN A 259 -44.83 -53.56 -40.69
N ALA A 260 -44.10 -52.74 -41.46
CA ALA A 260 -44.10 -52.78 -42.93
C ALA A 260 -43.55 -54.12 -43.47
N ALA A 261 -42.51 -54.67 -42.85
CA ALA A 261 -41.96 -55.98 -43.18
C ALA A 261 -42.94 -57.12 -42.87
N GLN A 262 -43.66 -57.05 -41.74
CA GLN A 262 -44.72 -58.01 -41.39
C GLN A 262 -45.91 -57.92 -42.37
N ALA A 263 -46.33 -56.71 -42.74
CA ALA A 263 -47.39 -56.51 -43.74
C ALA A 263 -46.97 -57.06 -45.12
N LYS A 264 -45.72 -56.83 -45.54
CA LYS A 264 -45.17 -57.40 -46.77
C LYS A 264 -45.05 -58.92 -46.71
N LEU A 265 -44.68 -59.49 -45.55
CA LEU A 265 -44.65 -60.94 -45.36
C LEU A 265 -46.05 -61.54 -45.53
N ALA A 266 -47.07 -60.94 -44.90
CA ALA A 266 -48.46 -61.37 -45.03
C ALA A 266 -49.00 -61.24 -46.46
N ASP A 267 -48.59 -60.21 -47.21
CA ASP A 267 -48.92 -60.10 -48.63
C ASP A 267 -48.21 -61.17 -49.47
N MET A 268 -46.92 -61.42 -49.23
CA MET A 268 -46.19 -62.52 -49.88
C MET A 268 -46.78 -63.90 -49.56
N THR A 269 -47.30 -64.13 -48.35
CA THR A 269 -48.06 -65.34 -48.03
C THR A 269 -49.32 -65.44 -48.90
N LYS A 270 -50.14 -64.39 -49.00
CA LYS A 270 -51.31 -64.38 -49.90
C LYS A 270 -50.93 -64.61 -51.37
N GLN A 271 -49.80 -64.07 -51.82
CA GLN A 271 -49.29 -64.33 -53.17
C GLN A 271 -48.90 -65.80 -53.36
N VAL A 272 -48.26 -66.43 -52.38
CA VAL A 272 -47.94 -67.87 -52.38
C VAL A 272 -49.22 -68.71 -52.34
N ASP A 273 -50.22 -68.37 -51.52
CA ASP A 273 -51.51 -69.05 -51.48
C ASP A 273 -52.22 -68.95 -52.84
N THR A 274 -52.24 -67.76 -53.44
CA THR A 274 -52.85 -67.50 -54.75
C THR A 274 -52.13 -68.25 -55.88
N LEU A 275 -50.79 -68.32 -55.85
CA LEU A 275 -50.00 -69.10 -56.79
C LEU A 275 -50.18 -70.60 -56.59
N THR A 276 -50.35 -71.06 -55.35
CA THR A 276 -50.63 -72.47 -55.01
C THR A 276 -52.01 -72.88 -55.51
N GLN A 277 -53.04 -72.05 -55.27
CA GLN A 277 -54.37 -72.25 -55.83
C GLN A 277 -54.33 -72.26 -57.36
N ARG A 278 -53.69 -71.28 -58.00
CA ARG A 278 -53.54 -71.23 -59.46
C ARG A 278 -52.78 -72.43 -60.03
N SER A 279 -51.81 -72.96 -59.29
CA SER A 279 -51.09 -74.19 -59.66
C SER A 279 -52.00 -75.42 -59.58
N SER A 280 -52.85 -75.51 -58.55
CA SER A 280 -53.90 -76.54 -58.45
C SER A 280 -54.91 -76.42 -59.60
N ASP A 281 -55.40 -75.21 -59.90
CA ASP A 281 -56.33 -74.96 -61.00
C ASP A 281 -55.71 -75.30 -62.36
N LEU A 282 -54.45 -74.94 -62.60
CA LEU A 282 -53.69 -75.35 -63.80
C LEU A 282 -53.48 -76.86 -63.88
N THR A 283 -53.26 -77.54 -62.75
CA THR A 283 -53.14 -79.01 -62.70
C THR A 283 -54.48 -79.67 -63.03
N ASN A 284 -55.60 -79.14 -62.52
CA ASN A 284 -56.94 -79.61 -62.84
C ASN A 284 -57.32 -79.35 -64.31
N GLN A 285 -56.93 -78.20 -64.86
CA GLN A 285 -57.07 -77.89 -66.29
C GLN A 285 -56.22 -78.83 -67.14
N LEU A 286 -54.97 -79.15 -66.74
CA LEU A 286 -54.10 -80.09 -67.44
C LEU A 286 -54.69 -81.51 -67.45
N ASN A 287 -55.14 -82.00 -66.29
CA ASN A 287 -55.82 -83.30 -66.18
C ASN A 287 -57.08 -83.37 -67.07
N THR A 288 -57.84 -82.27 -67.14
CA THR A 288 -59.02 -82.15 -68.01
C THR A 288 -58.62 -82.09 -69.49
N ALA A 289 -57.56 -81.37 -69.85
CA ALA A 289 -57.03 -81.31 -71.21
C ALA A 289 -56.47 -82.66 -71.67
N GLU A 290 -55.81 -83.42 -70.80
CA GLU A 290 -55.39 -84.79 -71.08
C GLU A 290 -56.58 -85.74 -71.29
N ALA A 291 -57.63 -85.63 -70.47
CA ALA A 291 -58.85 -86.41 -70.64
C ALA A 291 -59.54 -86.09 -71.98
N ASN A 292 -59.63 -84.80 -72.32
CA ASN A 292 -60.16 -84.33 -73.59
C ASN A 292 -59.29 -84.77 -74.78
N LEU A 293 -57.96 -84.79 -74.64
CA LEU A 293 -57.04 -85.29 -75.68
C LEU A 293 -57.21 -86.80 -75.91
N LYS A 294 -57.34 -87.59 -74.83
CA LYS A 294 -57.63 -89.04 -74.90
C LYS A 294 -58.99 -89.30 -75.54
N ALA A 295 -60.01 -88.49 -75.22
CA ALA A 295 -61.33 -88.54 -75.86
C ALA A 295 -61.26 -88.16 -77.35
N ALA A 296 -60.51 -87.11 -77.71
CA ALA A 296 -60.30 -86.68 -79.09
C ALA A 296 -59.58 -87.75 -79.93
N GLN A 297 -58.54 -88.39 -79.39
CA GLN A 297 -57.85 -89.53 -80.03
C GLN A 297 -58.77 -90.74 -80.22
N GLN A 298 -59.71 -90.97 -79.30
CA GLN A 298 -60.68 -92.06 -79.43
C GLN A 298 -61.77 -91.72 -80.48
N ALA A 299 -62.22 -90.47 -80.53
CA ALA A 299 -63.10 -89.97 -81.59
C ALA A 299 -62.40 -89.98 -82.97
N GLU A 300 -61.11 -89.66 -83.04
CA GLU A 300 -60.30 -89.73 -84.26
C GLU A 300 -60.30 -91.17 -84.82
N LYS A 301 -60.03 -92.17 -83.99
CA LYS A 301 -60.14 -93.59 -84.37
C LYS A 301 -61.54 -93.93 -84.89
N GLU A 302 -62.59 -93.55 -84.18
CA GLU A 302 -63.97 -93.80 -84.60
C GLU A 302 -64.29 -93.12 -85.95
N THR A 303 -63.81 -91.89 -86.18
CA THR A 303 -63.97 -91.21 -87.48
C THR A 303 -63.15 -91.88 -88.59
N ASN A 304 -61.99 -92.46 -88.29
CA ASN A 304 -61.19 -93.20 -89.26
C ASN A 304 -61.82 -94.57 -89.60
N GLU A 305 -62.43 -95.24 -88.62
CA GLU A 305 -63.26 -96.44 -88.83
C GLU A 305 -64.51 -96.12 -89.67
N ARG A 306 -65.21 -95.01 -89.37
CA ARG A 306 -66.31 -94.49 -90.22
C ARG A 306 -65.82 -94.17 -91.63
N LEU A 307 -64.65 -93.56 -91.80
CA LEU A 307 -64.07 -93.24 -93.11
C LEU A 307 -63.70 -94.52 -93.89
N ALA A 308 -63.17 -95.54 -93.21
CA ALA A 308 -62.93 -96.87 -93.79
C ALA A 308 -64.23 -97.57 -94.21
N ALA A 309 -65.33 -97.39 -93.47
CA ALA A 309 -66.65 -97.92 -93.80
C ALA A 309 -67.35 -97.15 -94.95
N ILE A 310 -67.12 -95.84 -95.10
CA ILE A 310 -67.63 -95.02 -96.20
C ILE A 310 -66.87 -95.31 -97.52
N ARG A 311 -65.58 -95.62 -97.46
CA ARG A 311 -64.74 -95.90 -98.64
C ARG A 311 -65.34 -96.93 -99.62
N PRO A 312 -65.81 -98.13 -99.20
CA PRO A 312 -66.47 -99.07 -100.11
C PRO A 312 -67.85 -98.59 -100.60
N GLN A 313 -68.56 -97.73 -99.85
CA GLN A 313 -69.82 -97.14 -100.32
C GLN A 313 -69.59 -96.21 -101.51
N VAL A 314 -68.53 -95.40 -101.46
CA VAL A 314 -68.11 -94.56 -102.60
C VAL A 314 -67.75 -95.42 -103.81
N THR A 315 -66.94 -96.48 -103.63
CA THR A 315 -66.61 -97.42 -104.73
C THR A 315 -67.86 -98.07 -105.34
N SER A 316 -68.85 -98.44 -104.51
CA SER A 316 -70.13 -99.01 -104.97
C SER A 316 -70.94 -98.00 -105.80
N LEU A 317 -71.04 -96.75 -105.34
CA LEU A 317 -71.70 -95.66 -106.08
C LEU A 317 -71.00 -95.34 -107.41
N THR A 318 -69.66 -95.40 -107.46
CA THR A 318 -68.90 -95.24 -108.72
C THR A 318 -69.17 -96.39 -109.69
N SER A 319 -69.35 -97.63 -109.22
CA SER A 319 -69.80 -98.74 -110.07
C SER A 319 -71.18 -98.44 -110.64
N GLN A 320 -72.16 -98.12 -109.79
CA GLN A 320 -73.54 -97.80 -110.21
C GLN A 320 -73.59 -96.67 -111.24
N GLN A 321 -72.77 -95.62 -111.08
CA GLN A 321 -72.65 -94.54 -112.06
C GLN A 321 -72.10 -95.03 -113.41
N THR A 322 -71.14 -95.95 -113.39
CA THR A 322 -70.57 -96.55 -114.61
C THR A 322 -71.59 -97.45 -115.32
N ASP A 323 -72.33 -98.26 -114.56
CA ASP A 323 -73.39 -99.13 -115.08
C ASP A 323 -74.53 -98.30 -115.71
N LEU A 324 -74.94 -97.21 -115.06
CA LEU A 324 -75.91 -96.24 -115.59
C LEU A 324 -75.41 -95.54 -116.86
N GLN A 325 -74.13 -95.17 -116.92
CA GLN A 325 -73.54 -94.54 -118.11
C GLN A 325 -73.55 -95.49 -119.32
N ALA A 326 -73.25 -96.78 -119.11
CA ALA A 326 -73.32 -97.80 -120.15
C ALA A 326 -74.76 -98.03 -120.66
N ALA A 327 -75.74 -98.07 -119.74
CA ALA A 327 -77.16 -98.21 -120.08
C ALA A 327 -77.69 -97.02 -120.91
N ILE A 328 -77.20 -95.81 -120.65
CA ILE A 328 -77.55 -94.61 -121.45
C ILE A 328 -77.05 -94.75 -122.89
N SER A 329 -75.78 -95.11 -123.12
CA SER A 329 -75.26 -95.32 -124.48
C SER A 329 -76.04 -96.39 -125.24
N GLN A 330 -76.39 -97.50 -124.58
CA GLN A 330 -77.19 -98.58 -125.18
C GLN A 330 -78.60 -98.12 -125.59
N LEU A 331 -79.20 -97.17 -124.86
CA LEU A 331 -80.49 -96.55 -125.23
C LEU A 331 -80.35 -95.57 -126.40
N GLU A 332 -79.22 -94.86 -126.52
CA GLU A 332 -78.96 -94.00 -127.66
C GLU A 332 -78.74 -94.79 -128.96
N ASP A 333 -78.05 -95.93 -128.90
CA ASP A 333 -77.92 -96.87 -130.03
C ASP A 333 -79.29 -97.43 -130.46
N GLN A 334 -80.14 -97.81 -129.51
CA GLN A 334 -81.52 -98.25 -129.82
C GLN A 334 -82.35 -97.15 -130.48
N ARG A 335 -82.23 -95.89 -130.03
CA ARG A 335 -82.89 -94.74 -130.68
C ARG A 335 -82.37 -94.50 -132.10
N SER A 336 -81.06 -94.65 -132.32
CA SER A 336 -80.43 -94.57 -133.63
C SER A 336 -81.02 -95.61 -134.59
N GLN A 337 -81.06 -96.88 -134.16
CA GLN A 337 -81.60 -98.00 -134.93
C GLN A 337 -83.06 -97.75 -135.34
N LEU A 338 -83.94 -97.42 -134.39
CA LEU A 338 -85.36 -97.12 -134.66
C LEU A 338 -85.57 -95.96 -135.63
N THR A 339 -84.68 -94.97 -135.63
CA THR A 339 -84.75 -93.83 -136.56
C THR A 339 -84.43 -94.27 -137.99
N SER A 340 -83.48 -95.19 -138.16
CA SER A 340 -83.15 -95.80 -139.46
C SER A 340 -84.31 -96.64 -140.01
N ASP A 341 -84.95 -97.44 -139.16
CA ASP A 341 -86.05 -98.32 -139.56
C ASP A 341 -87.29 -97.53 -140.02
N ILE A 342 -87.56 -96.38 -139.38
CA ILE A 342 -88.64 -95.46 -139.80
C ILE A 342 -88.37 -94.88 -141.20
N ALA A 343 -87.15 -94.43 -141.50
CA ALA A 343 -86.80 -93.88 -142.81
C ALA A 343 -86.93 -94.93 -143.94
N ALA A 344 -86.60 -96.20 -143.66
CA ALA A 344 -86.82 -97.30 -144.59
C ALA A 344 -88.32 -97.55 -144.85
N ALA A 345 -89.15 -97.52 -143.80
CA ALA A 345 -90.60 -97.70 -143.92
C ALA A 345 -91.29 -96.58 -144.70
N GLU A 346 -90.87 -95.32 -144.51
CA GLU A 346 -91.40 -94.19 -145.31
C GLU A 346 -91.05 -94.32 -146.80
N THR A 347 -89.81 -94.73 -147.10
CA THR A 347 -89.34 -94.93 -148.49
C THR A 347 -90.22 -95.94 -149.23
N HIS A 348 -90.47 -97.11 -148.64
CA HIS A 348 -91.37 -98.13 -149.20
C HIS A 348 -92.81 -97.63 -149.42
N ARG A 349 -93.31 -96.73 -148.56
CA ARG A 349 -94.66 -96.17 -148.71
C ARG A 349 -94.79 -95.35 -150.01
N THR A 350 -93.76 -94.58 -150.35
CA THR A 350 -93.69 -93.81 -151.62
C THR A 350 -93.65 -94.71 -152.86
N GLU A 351 -92.90 -95.81 -152.81
CA GLU A 351 -92.84 -96.78 -153.92
C GLU A 351 -94.20 -97.42 -154.18
N LEU A 352 -94.89 -97.87 -153.13
CA LEU A 352 -96.22 -98.48 -153.22
C LEU A 352 -97.27 -97.52 -153.80
N GLN A 353 -97.26 -96.25 -153.37
CA GLN A 353 -98.17 -95.23 -153.92
C GLN A 353 -97.89 -94.95 -155.41
N THR A 354 -96.61 -94.95 -155.81
CA THR A 354 -96.21 -94.80 -157.22
C THR A 354 -96.65 -96.01 -158.07
N GLY A 355 -96.57 -97.22 -157.52
CA GLY A 355 -97.06 -98.44 -158.18
C GLY A 355 -98.58 -98.44 -158.42
N ILE A 356 -99.36 -97.99 -157.44
CA ILE A 356 -100.84 -97.91 -157.53
C ILE A 356 -101.26 -96.94 -158.65
N ALA A 357 -100.62 -95.78 -158.76
CA ALA A 357 -100.92 -94.81 -159.83
C ALA A 357 -100.70 -95.42 -161.23
N LYS A 358 -99.62 -96.19 -161.41
CA LYS A 358 -99.27 -96.83 -162.68
C LYS A 358 -100.23 -97.96 -163.08
N LEU A 359 -100.82 -98.65 -162.10
CA LEU A 359 -101.87 -99.65 -162.32
C LEU A 359 -103.20 -99.01 -162.74
N ALA A 360 -103.57 -97.86 -162.18
CA ALA A 360 -104.80 -97.15 -162.55
C ALA A 360 -104.79 -96.68 -164.03
N ASP A 361 -103.67 -96.10 -164.48
CA ASP A 361 -103.45 -95.64 -165.86
C ASP A 361 -103.56 -96.80 -166.89
N THR A 362 -103.08 -97.98 -166.49
CA THR A 362 -103.16 -99.21 -167.29
C THR A 362 -104.61 -99.71 -167.46
N LEU A 363 -105.46 -99.56 -166.44
CA LEU A 363 -106.89 -99.94 -166.53
C LEU A 363 -107.70 -98.96 -167.40
N ALA A 364 -107.43 -97.65 -167.29
CA ALA A 364 -108.11 -96.65 -168.09
C ALA A 364 -107.93 -96.92 -169.59
N THR A 365 -106.68 -97.18 -170.02
CA THR A 365 -106.32 -97.47 -171.42
C THR A 365 -107.11 -98.66 -172.00
N ARG A 366 -107.36 -99.72 -171.22
CA ARG A 366 -108.12 -100.90 -171.69
C ARG A 366 -109.63 -100.70 -171.76
N THR A 367 -110.16 -99.65 -171.12
CA THR A 367 -111.61 -99.38 -171.08
C THR A 367 -112.09 -98.75 -172.40
N ASP A 368 -111.29 -97.85 -172.99
CA ASP A 368 -111.57 -97.26 -174.32
C ASP A 368 -111.48 -98.30 -175.46
N GLU A 369 -110.58 -99.29 -175.35
CA GLU A 369 -110.50 -100.40 -176.31
C GLU A 369 -111.79 -101.24 -176.30
N LEU A 370 -112.37 -101.51 -175.13
CA LEU A 370 -113.65 -102.23 -175.00
C LEU A 370 -114.83 -101.43 -175.56
N ALA A 371 -114.92 -100.13 -175.29
CA ALA A 371 -115.99 -99.26 -175.77
C ALA A 371 -116.10 -99.25 -177.31
N THR A 372 -114.96 -99.43 -178.00
CA THR A 372 -114.89 -99.52 -179.47
C THR A 372 -115.49 -100.84 -180.00
N VAL A 373 -115.45 -101.92 -179.21
CA VAL A 373 -116.04 -103.23 -179.56
C VAL A 373 -117.57 -103.20 -179.37
N GLU A 374 -118.06 -102.68 -178.25
CA GLU A 374 -119.50 -102.69 -177.93
C GLU A 374 -120.34 -101.84 -178.90
N LYS A 375 -119.78 -100.74 -179.42
CA LYS A 375 -120.46 -99.90 -180.43
C LYS A 375 -120.78 -100.63 -181.74
N ARG A 376 -120.15 -101.79 -182.01
CA ARG A 376 -120.47 -102.65 -183.18
C ARG A 376 -121.49 -103.75 -182.88
N LEU A 377 -121.90 -103.94 -181.63
CA LEU A 377 -122.81 -105.01 -181.21
C LEU A 377 -124.21 -104.50 -180.80
N ALA A 378 -124.32 -103.22 -180.41
CA ALA A 378 -125.59 -102.60 -180.02
C ALA A 378 -126.66 -102.61 -181.14
N ASP A 379 -126.28 -102.28 -182.39
CA ASP A 379 -127.19 -102.21 -183.54
C ASP A 379 -127.62 -103.60 -184.10
N ALA A 380 -127.17 -104.71 -183.49
CA ALA A 380 -127.62 -106.07 -183.83
C ALA A 380 -128.71 -106.62 -182.88
N THR A 381 -128.93 -105.97 -181.73
CA THR A 381 -130.16 -105.97 -180.88
C THR A 381 -130.82 -107.28 -180.39
N GLN A 382 -131.46 -107.18 -179.20
CA GLN A 382 -132.73 -107.86 -178.85
C GLN A 382 -132.70 -109.34 -178.32
N LYS A 383 -132.04 -109.64 -177.17
CA LYS A 383 -132.57 -110.62 -176.17
C LYS A 383 -131.87 -110.70 -174.77
N ALA A 384 -132.70 -110.57 -173.72
CA ALA A 384 -132.70 -111.26 -172.39
C ALA A 384 -131.65 -111.01 -171.24
N ALA A 385 -132.18 -110.87 -170.00
CA ALA A 385 -131.69 -111.23 -168.62
C ALA A 385 -130.32 -110.70 -168.08
N ALA A 386 -130.11 -110.21 -166.84
CA ALA A 386 -130.43 -110.60 -165.43
C ALA A 386 -129.45 -111.68 -164.83
N GLU A 387 -129.04 -111.79 -163.54
CA GLU A 387 -129.49 -111.25 -162.21
C GLU A 387 -128.50 -111.56 -161.01
N SER A 388 -128.68 -110.99 -159.78
CA SER A 388 -128.31 -111.47 -158.39
C SER A 388 -126.82 -111.73 -157.88
N GLN A 389 -126.47 -112.02 -156.58
CA GLN A 389 -126.64 -111.32 -155.25
C GLN A 389 -125.91 -111.96 -153.97
N ALA A 390 -125.48 -111.14 -152.96
CA ALA A 390 -125.44 -111.34 -151.45
C ALA A 390 -124.30 -112.02 -150.56
N GLN A 391 -124.31 -111.70 -149.22
CA GLN A 391 -123.78 -112.37 -147.96
C GLN A 391 -122.49 -111.89 -147.15
N SER A 392 -122.22 -112.42 -145.91
CA SER A 392 -121.94 -111.59 -144.66
C SER A 392 -121.18 -112.17 -143.38
N ALA A 393 -120.61 -111.27 -142.49
CA ALA A 393 -120.53 -111.27 -140.95
C ALA A 393 -119.16 -111.33 -140.11
N PRO A 394 -118.85 -110.36 -139.15
CA PRO A 394 -117.67 -110.36 -138.19
C PRO A 394 -117.82 -109.76 -136.70
N PRO A 395 -116.79 -109.82 -135.76
CA PRO A 395 -116.72 -109.32 -134.32
C PRO A 395 -115.66 -108.17 -134.01
N ALA A 396 -115.11 -107.72 -132.82
CA ALA A 396 -114.93 -108.15 -131.37
C ALA A 396 -114.66 -106.98 -130.29
N ALA A 397 -113.88 -107.15 -129.16
CA ALA A 397 -113.76 -106.30 -127.91
C ALA A 397 -112.42 -106.52 -127.04
N ALA A 398 -111.95 -105.91 -125.89
CA ALA A 398 -112.15 -104.71 -124.98
C ALA A 398 -111.03 -104.53 -123.83
N PRO A 399 -110.92 -103.43 -122.98
CA PRO A 399 -109.77 -103.07 -122.05
C PRO A 399 -110.01 -102.64 -120.53
N ALA A 400 -108.98 -102.26 -119.70
CA ALA A 400 -109.03 -101.81 -118.23
C ALA A 400 -107.89 -100.84 -117.66
N SER A 401 -107.93 -100.26 -116.41
CA SER A 401 -107.24 -98.95 -116.00
C SER A 401 -106.94 -98.52 -114.46
N ALA A 402 -106.01 -97.53 -114.22
CA ALA A 402 -105.81 -96.34 -113.25
C ALA A 402 -105.58 -96.26 -111.66
N ALA A 403 -104.71 -95.29 -111.13
CA ALA A 403 -104.77 -94.39 -109.87
C ALA A 403 -103.42 -93.70 -109.29
N ALA A 404 -103.40 -92.48 -108.62
CA ALA A 404 -102.26 -91.70 -107.92
C ALA A 404 -102.71 -90.39 -107.10
N PRO A 405 -101.97 -89.32 -106.53
CA PRO A 405 -100.56 -88.91 -106.10
C PRO A 405 -100.39 -88.06 -104.71
N GLN A 406 -99.49 -87.00 -104.52
CA GLN A 406 -99.45 -85.75 -103.59
C GLN A 406 -98.13 -85.23 -102.77
N PRO A 407 -97.99 -84.09 -101.93
CA PRO A 407 -96.75 -83.20 -101.70
C PRO A 407 -96.33 -82.59 -100.26
N ALA A 408 -95.29 -81.68 -100.07
CA ALA A 408 -94.86 -80.93 -98.79
C ALA A 408 -93.82 -79.69 -98.88
N ALA A 409 -93.61 -78.75 -97.87
CA ALA A 409 -92.55 -77.62 -97.81
C ALA A 409 -92.35 -76.69 -96.50
N THR A 410 -91.29 -75.79 -96.41
CA THR A 410 -91.01 -74.49 -95.59
C THR A 410 -90.40 -74.46 -94.11
N SER A 411 -89.85 -73.39 -93.40
CA SER A 411 -89.06 -72.08 -93.60
C SER A 411 -88.59 -71.28 -92.28
N ALA A 412 -87.86 -70.10 -92.33
CA ALA A 412 -87.52 -68.98 -91.30
C ALA A 412 -86.29 -69.09 -90.27
N ALA A 413 -85.71 -68.14 -89.45
CA ALA A 413 -85.45 -66.63 -89.21
C ALA A 413 -84.47 -66.40 -87.95
N GLU A 414 -83.93 -65.28 -87.30
CA GLU A 414 -83.71 -63.76 -87.35
C GLU A 414 -82.64 -63.19 -86.28
N SER A 415 -82.54 -61.86 -85.95
CA SER A 415 -81.43 -61.05 -85.23
C SER A 415 -81.87 -59.92 -84.18
N GLY A 416 -81.16 -58.96 -83.48
CA GLY A 416 -79.76 -58.37 -83.27
C GLY A 416 -79.69 -57.14 -82.22
N GLY A 417 -78.54 -56.45 -81.84
CA GLY A 417 -78.50 -55.28 -80.84
C GLY A 417 -77.16 -54.56 -80.34
N GLN A 418 -77.20 -53.49 -79.45
CA GLN A 418 -76.08 -52.59 -78.91
C GLN A 418 -76.39 -51.95 -77.47
N GLY A 419 -75.68 -51.04 -76.71
CA GLY A 419 -74.42 -50.19 -76.74
C GLY A 419 -74.21 -49.19 -75.50
N THR A 420 -73.23 -48.20 -75.51
CA THR A 420 -72.88 -47.06 -74.51
C THR A 420 -71.96 -47.37 -73.26
N SER A 421 -71.32 -46.51 -72.37
CA SER A 421 -71.11 -45.05 -71.97
C SER A 421 -69.81 -44.92 -71.03
N GLN A 422 -69.25 -43.91 -70.25
CA GLN A 422 -69.39 -42.46 -69.82
C GLN A 422 -68.08 -41.90 -69.07
N ASN A 423 -67.89 -40.62 -68.59
CA ASN A 423 -66.64 -40.06 -67.92
C ASN A 423 -66.67 -38.65 -67.15
N GLY A 424 -65.72 -38.29 -66.22
CA GLY A 424 -65.32 -36.90 -65.72
C GLY A 424 -64.57 -36.76 -64.34
N GLY A 425 -63.70 -35.77 -63.94
CA GLY A 425 -62.95 -34.65 -64.62
C GLY A 425 -62.14 -33.62 -63.70
N ALA A 426 -61.08 -32.96 -64.26
CA ALA A 426 -60.33 -31.68 -63.87
C ALA A 426 -59.44 -31.60 -62.56
N ASN A 427 -58.42 -30.71 -62.31
CA ASN A 427 -57.65 -29.63 -63.04
C ASN A 427 -56.28 -29.26 -62.30
N GLN A 428 -55.07 -29.12 -62.91
CA GLN A 428 -54.30 -27.91 -63.41
C GLN A 428 -53.14 -27.29 -62.51
N PRO A 429 -52.23 -26.33 -62.92
CA PRO A 429 -50.76 -26.58 -62.95
C PRO A 429 -49.71 -25.46 -62.55
N GLY A 430 -48.38 -25.79 -62.57
CA GLY A 430 -47.20 -24.92 -62.88
C GLY A 430 -46.49 -24.13 -61.72
N ALA A 431 -45.36 -23.38 -61.88
CA ALA A 431 -44.08 -23.50 -62.64
C ALA A 431 -43.12 -22.29 -62.32
N GLY A 432 -41.75 -22.41 -62.34
CA GLY A 432 -40.83 -21.22 -62.26
C GLY A 432 -39.34 -21.44 -61.84
N GLU A 433 -38.41 -20.54 -62.26
CA GLU A 433 -36.92 -20.61 -62.18
C GLU A 433 -36.23 -19.64 -61.16
N PRO A 434 -34.89 -19.76 -60.94
CA PRO A 434 -34.01 -18.63 -60.54
C PRO A 434 -32.65 -18.53 -61.31
N SER A 435 -31.87 -17.43 -61.15
CA SER A 435 -30.55 -17.24 -61.83
C SER A 435 -29.52 -16.24 -61.19
N ALA A 436 -28.22 -16.57 -61.32
CA ALA A 436 -26.99 -15.76 -61.58
C ALA A 436 -26.31 -14.71 -60.61
N LYS A 437 -25.17 -15.12 -60.00
CA LYS A 437 -23.76 -14.59 -60.11
C LYS A 437 -23.31 -13.23 -59.40
N PRO A 438 -22.03 -12.69 -59.48
CA PRO A 438 -21.06 -12.60 -58.32
C PRO A 438 -20.29 -11.23 -58.11
N ALA A 439 -19.11 -11.25 -57.41
CA ALA A 439 -17.92 -10.31 -57.40
C ALA A 439 -17.75 -9.31 -56.19
N ASP A 440 -16.54 -8.81 -55.78
CA ASP A 440 -15.15 -9.37 -55.63
C ASP A 440 -14.14 -8.39 -54.90
N ALA A 441 -12.85 -8.79 -54.74
CA ALA A 441 -11.59 -7.98 -54.58
C ALA A 441 -11.07 -7.37 -53.23
N ALA A 442 -9.74 -7.06 -53.20
CA ALA A 442 -8.86 -6.36 -52.20
C ALA A 442 -7.43 -6.12 -52.83
N PRO A 443 -6.29 -5.70 -52.19
CA PRO A 443 -5.94 -5.20 -50.83
C PRO A 443 -4.91 -3.97 -50.82
N THR A 444 -3.94 -3.92 -49.88
CA THR A 444 -2.74 -3.01 -49.65
C THR A 444 -3.00 -1.56 -49.11
N ASP A 445 -2.05 -0.75 -48.59
CA ASP A 445 -0.55 -0.73 -48.61
C ASP A 445 0.13 0.02 -47.42
N ASP A 446 1.47 0.12 -47.41
CA ASP A 446 2.39 0.66 -46.37
C ASP A 446 2.62 2.20 -46.36
N ALA A 447 3.06 2.79 -45.22
CA ALA A 447 3.65 4.16 -45.17
C ALA A 447 4.52 4.45 -43.91
N LYS A 448 5.58 5.27 -44.06
CA LYS A 448 6.49 5.79 -42.99
C LYS A 448 6.40 7.32 -42.87
N GLY A 449 6.79 7.90 -41.72
CA GLY A 449 7.01 9.35 -41.57
C GLY A 449 7.77 9.80 -40.32
N GLN A 450 8.79 10.66 -40.53
CA GLN A 450 9.53 11.56 -39.61
C GLN A 450 10.14 11.05 -38.28
N PRO A 451 11.38 11.47 -37.93
CA PRO A 451 11.96 11.26 -36.59
C PRO A 451 11.40 12.28 -35.59
N ALA A 452 11.05 11.81 -34.39
CA ALA A 452 10.59 12.68 -33.31
C ALA A 452 11.75 13.46 -32.66
N GLN A 453 11.51 14.73 -32.32
CA GLN A 453 12.39 15.45 -31.39
C GLN A 453 12.19 14.88 -29.98
N ILE A 454 13.29 14.54 -29.30
CA ILE A 454 13.27 13.92 -27.97
C ILE A 454 12.96 15.01 -26.92
N VAL A 455 11.67 15.21 -26.63
CA VAL A 455 11.21 16.09 -25.56
C VAL A 455 11.15 15.29 -24.26
N MET A 456 12.18 15.42 -23.41
CA MET A 456 12.11 14.98 -22.02
C MET A 456 11.03 15.82 -21.32
N GLN A 457 10.02 15.17 -20.74
CA GLN A 457 8.91 15.85 -20.08
C GLN A 457 9.20 16.05 -18.58
N PRO A 458 8.59 17.06 -17.93
CA PRO A 458 8.55 17.12 -16.47
C PRO A 458 7.97 15.82 -15.89
N GLY A 459 8.64 15.24 -14.90
CA GLY A 459 8.32 13.91 -14.38
C GLY A 459 9.35 13.35 -13.43
N THR A 460 9.08 12.14 -12.93
CA THR A 460 10.04 11.34 -12.15
C THR A 460 10.55 10.19 -13.00
N TYR A 461 11.87 10.06 -13.05
CA TYR A 461 12.57 9.04 -13.80
C TYR A 461 13.48 8.20 -12.88
N ARG A 462 13.69 6.92 -13.22
CA ARG A 462 14.58 6.00 -12.48
C ARG A 462 15.52 5.24 -13.42
N ALA A 463 16.75 5.02 -12.96
CA ALA A 463 17.76 4.16 -13.57
C ALA A 463 18.59 3.50 -12.46
N ASP A 464 18.40 2.19 -12.26
CA ASP A 464 18.99 1.42 -11.15
C ASP A 464 18.65 2.03 -9.77
N THR A 465 19.66 2.37 -8.97
CA THR A 465 19.57 3.10 -7.69
C THR A 465 19.34 4.61 -7.83
N THR A 466 19.39 5.13 -9.04
CA THR A 466 19.41 6.57 -9.33
C THR A 466 18.01 7.05 -9.70
N GLN A 467 17.53 8.10 -9.04
CA GLN A 467 16.24 8.76 -9.31
C GLN A 467 16.49 10.20 -9.75
N LEU A 468 15.93 10.60 -10.89
CA LEU A 468 15.97 11.96 -11.41
C LEU A 468 14.54 12.50 -11.50
N VAL A 469 14.24 13.53 -10.72
CA VAL A 469 12.99 14.30 -10.81
C VAL A 469 13.30 15.59 -11.53
N VAL A 470 12.52 15.92 -12.57
CA VAL A 470 12.61 17.17 -13.33
C VAL A 470 11.24 17.84 -13.36
N ARG A 471 11.20 19.14 -13.07
CA ARG A 471 9.97 19.93 -12.96
C ARG A 471 9.84 20.96 -14.08
N ASP A 472 8.61 21.37 -14.33
CA ASP A 472 8.21 22.42 -15.28
C ASP A 472 8.74 23.81 -14.91
N ASP A 473 8.99 24.06 -13.62
CA ASP A 473 9.67 25.26 -13.11
C ASP A 473 11.18 25.34 -13.44
N GLY A 474 11.74 24.34 -14.14
CA GLY A 474 13.16 24.26 -14.46
C GLY A 474 14.05 23.73 -13.32
N SER A 475 13.48 23.30 -12.20
CA SER A 475 14.23 22.66 -11.11
C SER A 475 14.35 21.15 -11.27
N PHE A 476 15.47 20.57 -10.83
CA PHE A 476 15.66 19.13 -10.74
C PHE A 476 16.01 18.69 -9.31
N ALA A 477 15.79 17.41 -9.04
CA ALA A 477 16.35 16.70 -7.89
C ALA A 477 16.87 15.33 -8.34
N LEU A 478 18.15 15.08 -8.13
CA LEU A 478 18.84 13.83 -8.41
C LEU A 478 19.23 13.16 -7.09
N THR A 479 18.86 11.90 -6.93
CA THR A 479 19.20 11.07 -5.76
C THR A 479 19.87 9.79 -6.24
N ASP A 480 21.01 9.41 -5.66
CA ASP A 480 21.61 8.09 -5.87
C ASP A 480 21.72 7.30 -4.56
N SER A 481 20.94 6.23 -4.47
CA SER A 481 20.90 5.35 -3.30
C SER A 481 22.07 4.37 -3.22
N ALA A 482 22.91 4.25 -4.27
CA ALA A 482 24.09 3.37 -4.23
C ALA A 482 25.20 3.87 -3.27
N GLN A 483 25.29 5.19 -3.07
CA GLN A 483 26.37 5.84 -2.33
C GLN A 483 25.84 6.60 -1.10
N GLY A 484 25.14 5.88 -0.22
CA GLY A 484 24.70 6.43 1.07
C GLY A 484 23.59 7.48 1.00
N THR A 485 22.81 7.51 -0.10
CA THR A 485 21.79 8.54 -0.39
C THR A 485 22.41 9.92 -0.68
N ALA A 486 23.32 9.96 -1.67
CA ALA A 486 23.80 11.21 -2.23
C ALA A 486 22.65 11.95 -2.93
N THR A 487 22.58 13.28 -2.77
CA THR A 487 21.51 14.13 -3.33
C THR A 487 22.06 15.39 -3.98
N ALA A 488 21.41 15.84 -5.05
CA ALA A 488 21.69 17.09 -5.75
C ALA A 488 20.37 17.74 -6.17
N THR A 489 20.26 19.06 -6.02
CA THR A 489 19.13 19.87 -6.46
C THR A 489 19.64 21.13 -7.15
N GLY A 490 19.03 21.55 -8.25
CA GLY A 490 19.52 22.68 -9.04
C GLY A 490 18.62 22.98 -10.24
N THR A 491 19.17 23.68 -11.23
CA THR A 491 18.47 24.04 -12.49
C THR A 491 18.75 22.98 -13.56
N TRP A 492 17.75 22.63 -14.37
CA TRP A 492 17.94 21.80 -15.58
C TRP A 492 17.50 22.53 -16.84
N LEU A 493 18.14 22.18 -17.96
CA LEU A 493 17.76 22.63 -19.28
C LEU A 493 18.03 21.51 -20.29
N VAL A 494 17.09 21.23 -21.19
CA VAL A 494 17.36 20.45 -22.41
C VAL A 494 17.40 21.40 -23.60
N LYS A 495 18.51 21.37 -24.34
CA LYS A 495 18.69 22.13 -25.58
C LYS A 495 19.47 21.31 -26.58
N ASP A 496 19.07 21.33 -27.85
CA ASP A 496 19.79 20.69 -28.97
C ASP A 496 20.12 19.19 -28.70
N GLY A 497 19.20 18.47 -28.06
CA GLY A 497 19.37 17.05 -27.67
C GLY A 497 20.31 16.81 -26.48
N THR A 498 20.66 17.85 -25.73
CA THR A 498 21.62 17.81 -24.62
C THR A 498 20.94 18.29 -23.34
N LEU A 499 21.02 17.50 -22.26
CA LEU A 499 20.61 17.84 -20.90
C LEU A 499 21.78 18.49 -20.16
N THR A 500 21.57 19.66 -19.60
CA THR A 500 22.50 20.39 -18.74
C THR A 500 21.91 20.54 -17.33
N LEU A 501 22.70 20.26 -16.30
CA LEU A 501 22.35 20.42 -14.88
C LEU A 501 23.31 21.43 -14.21
N THR A 502 22.77 22.53 -13.66
CA THR A 502 23.53 23.67 -13.10
C THR A 502 23.05 24.06 -11.70
N ASP A 503 23.76 25.00 -11.07
CA ASP A 503 23.36 25.69 -9.82
C ASP A 503 23.14 24.77 -8.60
N VAL A 504 23.93 23.69 -8.56
CA VAL A 504 23.65 22.53 -7.71
C VAL A 504 23.95 22.76 -6.23
N LYS A 505 23.02 22.30 -5.38
CA LYS A 505 23.10 22.24 -3.93
C LYS A 505 22.69 20.85 -3.45
N GLY A 506 23.45 20.25 -2.54
CA GLY A 506 23.17 18.93 -1.99
C GLY A 506 24.39 18.29 -1.34
N SER A 507 24.40 16.97 -1.26
CA SER A 507 25.51 16.15 -0.76
C SER A 507 26.40 15.56 -1.87
N MET A 508 26.13 15.84 -3.14
CA MET A 508 27.03 15.55 -4.26
C MET A 508 28.02 16.70 -4.49
N ASP A 509 29.27 16.38 -4.84
CA ASP A 509 30.34 17.37 -4.99
C ASP A 509 30.06 18.39 -6.10
N ALA A 510 30.19 19.67 -5.76
CA ALA A 510 29.94 20.78 -6.69
C ALA A 510 30.89 20.80 -7.90
N GLU A 511 32.10 20.22 -7.77
CA GLU A 511 33.06 20.06 -8.87
C GLU A 511 32.57 19.09 -9.97
N THR A 512 31.51 18.32 -9.72
CA THR A 512 30.84 17.46 -10.71
C THR A 512 29.90 18.24 -11.64
N PHE A 513 29.73 19.55 -11.42
CA PHE A 513 28.77 20.39 -12.14
C PHE A 513 29.45 21.62 -12.76
N PRO A 514 29.03 22.10 -13.95
CA PRO A 514 27.81 21.74 -14.68
C PRO A 514 27.86 20.39 -15.39
N MET A 515 26.98 19.48 -14.98
CA MET A 515 26.90 18.14 -15.57
C MET A 515 26.13 18.23 -16.88
N THR A 516 26.70 17.69 -17.95
CA THR A 516 26.13 17.82 -19.30
C THR A 516 26.16 16.48 -20.01
N CYS A 517 24.99 16.04 -20.48
CA CYS A 517 24.74 14.70 -21.03
C CYS A 517 23.93 14.78 -22.32
N LYS A 518 24.30 14.00 -23.34
CA LYS A 518 23.47 13.85 -24.54
C LYS A 518 22.28 12.93 -24.24
N VAL A 519 21.09 13.33 -24.65
CA VAL A 519 19.85 12.56 -24.50
C VAL A 519 19.60 11.75 -25.76
N ASP A 520 19.45 10.44 -25.61
CA ASP A 520 19.12 9.48 -26.66
C ASP A 520 17.73 8.87 -26.39
N GLY A 521 16.92 8.70 -27.44
CA GLY A 521 15.47 8.50 -27.32
C GLY A 521 15.08 7.03 -27.18
N GLY A 522 14.31 6.70 -26.15
CA GLY A 522 13.70 5.38 -25.97
C GLY A 522 12.19 5.37 -26.24
N GLU A 523 11.63 4.17 -26.36
CA GLU A 523 10.17 3.98 -26.43
C GLU A 523 9.51 4.25 -25.06
N ASN A 524 8.20 4.49 -25.07
CA ASN A 524 7.37 4.65 -23.86
C ASN A 524 7.84 5.76 -22.88
N GLY A 525 8.48 6.81 -23.40
CA GLY A 525 8.96 7.96 -22.61
C GLY A 525 10.25 7.68 -21.83
N ALA A 526 10.89 6.53 -22.03
CA ALA A 526 12.25 6.30 -21.54
C ALA A 526 13.29 7.06 -22.39
N PHE A 527 14.44 7.36 -21.81
CA PHE A 527 15.58 7.93 -22.53
C PHE A 527 16.89 7.39 -21.97
N ARG A 528 17.96 7.45 -22.75
CA ARG A 528 19.31 7.07 -22.32
C ARG A 528 20.19 8.30 -22.27
N LEU A 529 20.98 8.45 -21.21
CA LEU A 529 21.98 9.51 -21.13
C LEU A 529 23.32 8.98 -21.63
N LEU A 530 23.95 9.71 -22.54
CA LEU A 530 25.23 9.38 -23.16
C LEU A 530 26.25 10.48 -22.84
N ALA A 531 27.50 10.09 -22.64
CA ALA A 531 28.60 11.06 -22.64
C ALA A 531 28.77 11.66 -24.04
N ALA A 532 28.90 12.98 -24.12
CA ALA A 532 29.29 13.67 -25.35
C ALA A 532 30.79 14.03 -25.31
N GLU A 533 31.38 14.25 -26.48
CA GLU A 533 32.78 14.65 -26.60
C GLU A 533 33.02 15.97 -25.88
N GLY A 534 33.92 15.97 -24.89
CA GLY A 534 34.25 17.14 -24.06
C GLY A 534 33.27 17.45 -22.92
N GLN A 535 32.28 16.61 -22.62
CA GLN A 535 31.28 16.86 -21.56
C GLN A 535 31.42 15.95 -20.33
N GLN A 536 31.17 16.52 -19.15
CA GLN A 536 31.08 15.79 -17.89
C GLN A 536 29.69 15.17 -17.71
N CYS A 537 29.50 13.93 -18.19
CA CYS A 537 28.31 13.10 -17.93
C CYS A 537 28.64 11.93 -16.99
N SER A 538 29.47 12.17 -15.96
CA SER A 538 30.21 11.14 -15.22
C SER A 538 29.35 9.99 -14.66
N MET A 539 28.43 10.28 -13.74
CA MET A 539 27.61 9.27 -13.04
C MET A 539 26.34 8.84 -13.80
N LEU A 540 25.99 9.55 -14.88
CA LEU A 540 24.74 9.34 -15.63
C LEU A 540 24.96 8.71 -17.02
N ALA A 541 26.16 8.74 -17.58
CA ALA A 541 26.44 8.15 -18.88
C ALA A 541 26.18 6.63 -18.91
N GLY A 542 25.56 6.17 -20.00
CA GLY A 542 25.22 4.78 -20.23
C GLY A 542 23.92 4.32 -19.58
N LYS A 543 23.41 5.02 -18.55
CA LYS A 543 22.15 4.71 -17.86
C LYS A 543 20.92 5.00 -18.73
N THR A 544 19.96 4.09 -18.67
CA THR A 544 18.63 4.27 -19.28
C THR A 544 17.62 4.62 -18.19
N PHE A 545 17.03 5.79 -18.30
CA PHE A 545 16.01 6.33 -17.41
C PHE A 545 14.62 6.02 -17.96
N SER A 546 13.79 5.35 -17.17
CA SER A 546 12.36 5.14 -17.46
C SER A 546 11.48 6.00 -16.57
N VAL A 547 10.27 6.34 -17.03
CA VAL A 547 9.26 7.02 -16.22
C VAL A 547 8.90 6.13 -15.03
N ALA A 548 8.97 6.67 -13.81
CA ALA A 548 8.44 6.00 -12.64
C ALA A 548 6.91 6.09 -12.64
N GLN A 549 6.25 4.93 -12.68
CA GLN A 549 4.80 4.79 -12.48
C GLN A 549 4.40 4.96 -11.01
#